data_AF-A0A920P672-F1
#
_entry.id   AF-A0A920P672-F1
#
_cell.length_a   1.000
_cell.length_b   1.000
_cell.length_c   1.000
_cell.angle_alpha   90.00
_cell.angle_beta   90.00
_cell.angle_gamma   90.00
#
_symmetry.space_group_name_H-M   'P 1'
#
loop_
_entity.id
_entity.type
_entity.pdbx_description
1 polymer ?
#
loop_
_entity_poly.entity_id
_entity_poly.type
_entity_poly.pdbx_seq_one_letter_code
_entity_poly.pdbx_strand_id
1 'polypeptide(L)'
;MVCTSLIMEDGKISGVTALEMRTGQLHAIRAKTVILCTGGCGRLFEPSTNALIVTGDGMGLAYNFGARLMDMEMVQYHPTTISGKWSIVSEAARGKRELI
;
A
#
# COMPACT_ATOMS: atom_id res chain seq x y z
N MET A 1 7.25 -12.30 4.16
CA MET A 1 6.10 -12.99 3.54
C MET A 1 5.25 -11.94 2.84
N VAL A 2 4.56 -12.29 1.76
CA VAL A 2 3.59 -11.43 1.06
C VAL A 2 2.19 -11.99 1.30
N CYS A 3 1.26 -11.16 1.78
CA CYS A 3 -0.13 -11.58 1.96
C CYS A 3 -0.79 -11.77 0.58
N THR A 4 -1.33 -12.96 0.31
CA THR A 4 -1.92 -13.30 -1.00
C THR A 4 -3.43 -13.32 -0.98
N SER A 5 -4.06 -13.55 0.17
CA SER A 5 -5.51 -13.55 0.34
C SER A 5 -5.91 -13.39 1.80
N LEU A 6 -7.16 -13.03 2.07
CA LEU A 6 -7.78 -13.17 3.38
C LEU A 6 -8.43 -14.56 3.49
N ILE A 7 -8.55 -15.07 4.71
CA ILE A 7 -9.32 -16.29 4.98
C ILE A 7 -10.68 -15.83 5.52
N MET A 8 -11.77 -16.29 4.91
CA MET A 8 -13.14 -15.98 5.33
C MET A 8 -13.90 -17.26 5.67
N GLU A 9 -14.53 -17.29 6.83
CA GLU A 9 -15.40 -18.37 7.31
C GLU A 9 -16.66 -17.76 7.91
N ASP A 10 -17.83 -18.28 7.53
CA ASP A 10 -19.14 -17.79 7.99
C ASP A 10 -19.31 -16.26 7.87
N GLY A 11 -18.78 -15.70 6.77
CA GLY A 11 -18.81 -14.26 6.48
C GLY A 11 -17.87 -13.41 7.34
N LYS A 12 -16.97 -14.01 8.12
CA LYS A 12 -15.99 -13.31 8.98
C LYS A 12 -14.56 -13.61 8.55
N ILE A 13 -13.69 -12.61 8.68
CA ILE A 13 -12.26 -12.80 8.44
C ILE A 13 -11.65 -13.60 9.59
N SER A 14 -11.02 -14.72 9.26
CA SER A 14 -10.43 -15.70 10.19
C SER A 14 -8.92 -15.87 10.03
N GLY A 15 -8.27 -14.99 9.25
CA GLY A 15 -6.83 -15.02 9.01
C GLY A 15 -6.42 -14.56 7.62
N VAL A 16 -5.21 -14.94 7.21
CA VAL A 16 -4.63 -14.64 5.89
C VAL A 16 -3.88 -15.84 5.32
N THR A 17 -3.77 -15.90 4.01
CA THR A 17 -2.76 -16.73 3.34
C THR A 17 -1.57 -15.86 2.95
N ALA A 18 -0.35 -16.36 3.15
CA ALA A 18 0.86 -15.60 2.89
C ALA A 18 1.94 -16.46 2.22
N LEU A 19 2.61 -15.90 1.21
CA LEU A 19 3.73 -16.52 0.51
C LEU A 19 5.05 -16.12 1.17
N GLU A 20 5.84 -17.10 1.64
CA GLU A 20 7.22 -16.87 2.04
C GLU A 20 8.10 -16.76 0.79
N MET A 21 8.45 -15.53 0.40
CA MET A 21 9.19 -15.27 -0.85
C MET A 21 10.51 -16.04 -0.98
N ARG A 22 11.21 -16.31 0.12
CA ARG A 22 12.51 -17.00 0.10
C ARG A 22 12.39 -18.49 -0.24
N THR A 23 11.32 -19.14 0.22
CA THR A 23 11.14 -20.59 0.11
C THR A 23 10.07 -20.96 -0.91
N GLY A 24 9.21 -20.02 -1.30
CA GLY A 24 8.02 -20.26 -2.10
C GLY A 24 6.88 -20.94 -1.34
N GLN A 25 7.02 -21.19 -0.03
CA GLN A 25 6.00 -21.87 0.75
C GLN A 25 4.80 -20.96 1.02
N LEU A 26 3.60 -21.50 0.86
CA LEU A 26 2.35 -20.85 1.22
C LEU A 26 1.97 -21.21 2.66
N HIS A 27 1.68 -20.20 3.46
CA HIS A 27 1.32 -20.33 4.87
C HIS A 27 -0.11 -19.85 5.08
N ALA A 28 -0.89 -20.59 5.88
CA ALA A 28 -2.19 -20.15 6.37
C ALA A 28 -2.03 -19.67 7.83
N ILE A 29 -2.22 -18.37 8.06
CA ILE A 29 -2.05 -17.75 9.37
C ILE A 29 -3.43 -17.43 9.92
N ARG A 30 -3.88 -18.21 10.90
CA ARG A 30 -5.19 -18.04 11.56
C ARG A 30 -5.13 -16.92 12.59
N ALA A 31 -6.16 -16.08 12.62
CA ALA A 31 -6.30 -15.01 13.59
C ALA A 31 -7.77 -14.67 13.83
N LYS A 32 -8.10 -14.24 15.05
CA LYS A 32 -9.45 -13.74 15.37
C LYS A 32 -9.75 -12.38 14.71
N THR A 33 -8.70 -11.61 14.43
CA THR A 33 -8.77 -10.27 13.85
C THR A 33 -7.56 -10.07 12.94
N VAL A 34 -7.78 -9.44 11.79
CA VAL A 34 -6.73 -9.02 10.85
C VAL A 34 -6.80 -7.50 10.71
N ILE A 35 -5.65 -6.83 10.83
CA ILE A 35 -5.53 -5.37 10.62
C ILE A 35 -4.64 -5.16 9.39
N LEU A 36 -5.15 -4.47 8.38
CA LEU A 36 -4.40 -4.15 7.16
C LEU A 36 -3.73 -2.77 7.31
N CYS A 37 -2.40 -2.77 7.41
CA CYS A 37 -1.56 -1.58 7.47
C CYS A 37 -0.57 -1.53 6.29
N THR A 38 -1.06 -1.76 5.07
CA THR A 38 -0.23 -2.04 3.89
C THR A 38 0.26 -0.79 3.13
N GLY A 39 -0.01 0.41 3.64
CA GLY A 39 0.26 1.66 2.92
C GLY A 39 -0.74 1.94 1.79
N GLY A 40 -0.34 2.81 0.86
CA GLY A 40 -1.17 3.26 -0.26
C GLY A 40 -0.97 2.49 -1.58
N CYS A 41 -1.44 3.09 -2.68
CA CYS A 41 -1.39 2.55 -4.04
C CYS A 41 -0.62 3.47 -5.01
N GLY A 42 0.37 4.23 -4.51
CA GLY A 42 1.08 5.24 -5.28
C GLY A 42 1.84 4.74 -6.50
N ARG A 43 2.06 3.42 -6.64
CA ARG A 43 2.65 2.79 -7.83
C ARG A 43 1.66 2.53 -8.97
N LEU A 44 0.39 2.90 -8.82
CA LEU A 44 -0.56 2.97 -9.95
C LEU A 44 -0.24 4.13 -10.91
N PHE A 45 0.58 5.09 -10.49
CA PHE A 45 0.91 6.30 -11.24
C PHE A 45 2.41 6.43 -11.50
N GLU A 46 2.76 7.08 -12.60
CA GLU A 46 4.13 7.45 -12.95
C GLU A 46 4.17 8.90 -13.48
N PRO A 47 5.10 9.75 -13.02
CA PRO A 47 6.10 9.50 -11.97
C PRO A 47 5.49 9.40 -10.56
N SER A 48 6.17 8.71 -9.64
CA SER A 48 5.72 8.55 -8.25
C SER A 48 6.89 8.66 -7.28
N THR A 49 6.64 9.34 -6.15
CA THR A 49 7.57 9.48 -5.02
C THR A 49 7.59 8.24 -4.12
N ASN A 50 6.60 7.35 -4.29
CA ASN A 50 6.45 6.17 -3.45
C ASN A 50 7.49 5.10 -3.78
N ALA A 51 7.90 4.35 -2.75
CA ALA A 51 8.72 3.16 -2.96
C ALA A 51 8.02 2.15 -3.87
N LEU A 52 8.81 1.30 -4.54
CA LEU A 52 8.29 0.31 -5.51
C LEU A 52 7.30 -0.69 -4.90
N ILE A 53 7.31 -0.86 -3.57
CA ILE A 53 6.43 -1.77 -2.82
C ILE A 53 5.05 -1.17 -2.48
N VAL A 54 4.80 0.11 -2.80
CA VAL A 54 3.53 0.78 -2.46
C VAL A 54 2.51 0.57 -3.59
N THR A 55 2.07 -0.68 -3.71
CA THR A 55 1.29 -1.21 -4.86
C THR A 55 -0.20 -1.33 -4.60
N GLY A 56 -0.67 -1.02 -3.39
CA GLY A 56 -2.09 -1.09 -3.03
C GLY A 56 -2.59 -2.48 -2.65
N ASP A 57 -1.70 -3.43 -2.35
CA ASP A 57 -2.03 -4.84 -2.12
C ASP A 57 -3.15 -5.04 -1.10
N GLY A 58 -3.07 -4.40 0.08
CA GLY A 58 -4.09 -4.54 1.11
C GLY A 58 -5.42 -3.89 0.75
N MET A 59 -5.41 -2.79 -0.01
CA MET A 59 -6.65 -2.17 -0.52
C MET A 59 -7.34 -3.12 -1.52
N GLY A 60 -6.56 -3.72 -2.43
CA GLY A 60 -7.07 -4.72 -3.37
C GLY A 60 -7.61 -5.97 -2.68
N LEU A 61 -6.91 -6.47 -1.66
CA LEU A 61 -7.37 -7.59 -0.84
C LEU A 61 -8.68 -7.26 -0.12
N ALA A 62 -8.78 -6.11 0.54
CA ALA A 62 -9.99 -5.70 1.23
C ALA A 62 -11.18 -5.59 0.25
N TYR A 63 -10.96 -4.95 -0.89
CA TYR A 63 -11.98 -4.78 -1.94
C TYR A 63 -12.50 -6.12 -2.46
N ASN A 64 -11.59 -7.07 -2.74
CA ASN A 64 -11.95 -8.41 -3.21
C ASN A 64 -12.80 -9.21 -2.19
N PHE A 65 -12.70 -8.85 -0.90
CA PHE A 65 -13.51 -9.45 0.18
C PHE A 65 -14.72 -8.59 0.56
N GLY A 66 -15.14 -7.68 -0.32
CA GLY A 66 -16.38 -6.91 -0.20
C GLY A 66 -16.27 -5.64 0.63
N ALA A 67 -15.07 -5.24 1.06
CA ALA A 67 -14.89 -3.95 1.70
C ALA A 67 -15.11 -2.82 0.68
N ARG A 68 -15.78 -1.75 1.11
CA ARG A 68 -15.87 -0.52 0.31
C ARG A 68 -14.60 0.30 0.52
N LEU A 69 -13.95 0.67 -0.57
CA LEU A 69 -12.91 1.69 -0.57
C LEU A 69 -13.57 3.06 -0.76
N MET A 70 -12.95 4.10 -0.21
CA MET A 70 -13.49 5.47 -0.20
C MET A 70 -12.42 6.42 -0.74
N ASP A 71 -12.87 7.43 -1.49
CA ASP A 71 -12.07 8.54 -2.01
C ASP A 71 -10.81 8.09 -2.79
N MET A 72 -10.91 6.97 -3.51
CA MET A 72 -9.78 6.40 -4.27
C MET A 72 -9.30 7.31 -5.40
N GLU A 73 -10.15 8.25 -5.84
CA GLU A 73 -9.85 9.30 -6.81
C GLU A 73 -9.02 10.46 -6.22
N MET A 74 -8.94 10.58 -4.90
CA MET A 74 -8.25 11.70 -4.21
C MET A 74 -6.73 11.46 -4.12
N VAL A 75 -6.06 11.53 -5.26
CA VAL A 75 -4.61 11.32 -5.37
C VAL A 75 -3.85 12.63 -5.17
N GLN A 76 -2.94 12.65 -4.19
CA GLN A 76 -2.08 13.80 -3.94
C GLN A 76 -0.77 13.72 -4.75
N TYR A 77 -0.45 14.81 -5.45
CA TYR A 77 0.86 15.02 -6.06
C TYR A 77 1.68 16.00 -5.22
N HIS A 78 2.93 15.62 -4.91
CA HIS A 78 3.83 16.49 -4.18
C HIS A 78 4.52 17.48 -5.15
N PRO A 79 4.48 18.80 -4.90
CA PRO A 79 4.93 19.79 -5.87
C PRO A 79 6.46 19.83 -6.07
N THR A 80 7.24 19.30 -5.12
CA THR A 80 8.70 19.47 -5.10
C THR A 80 9.43 18.12 -5.07
N THR A 81 9.85 17.66 -6.24
CA THR A 81 10.62 16.42 -6.41
C THR A 81 11.88 16.66 -7.22
N ILE A 82 12.92 15.84 -7.00
CA ILE A 82 14.13 15.88 -7.81
C ILE A 82 13.84 15.31 -9.20
N SER A 83 13.95 16.14 -10.24
CA SER A 83 13.72 15.73 -11.63
C SER A 83 14.55 14.49 -11.99
N GLY A 84 13.91 13.51 -12.65
CA GLY A 84 14.53 12.25 -13.06
C GLY A 84 14.79 11.23 -11.95
N LYS A 85 14.71 11.62 -10.66
CA LYS A 85 14.84 10.71 -9.51
C LYS A 85 13.52 10.52 -8.74
N TRP A 86 12.62 11.49 -8.85
CA TRP A 86 11.29 11.51 -8.21
C TRP A 86 11.31 11.39 -6.69
N SER A 87 12.48 11.56 -6.05
CA SER A 87 12.58 11.67 -4.60
C SER A 87 12.01 12.99 -4.10
N ILE A 88 11.37 12.97 -2.94
CA ILE A 88 10.76 14.15 -2.32
C ILE A 88 11.83 15.15 -1.85
N VAL A 89 11.61 16.41 -2.18
CA VAL A 89 12.20 17.54 -1.46
C VAL A 89 11.19 18.00 -0.42
N SER A 90 11.62 18.08 0.85
CA SER A 90 10.75 18.45 1.96
C SER A 90 10.10 19.81 1.71
N GLU A 91 8.79 19.90 1.94
CA GLU A 91 8.05 21.17 1.85
C GLU A 91 8.62 22.26 2.77
N ALA A 92 9.31 21.86 3.85
CA ALA A 92 10.01 22.78 4.73
C ALA A 92 11.02 23.68 3.99
N ALA A 93 11.58 23.23 2.86
CA ALA A 93 12.48 24.05 2.05
C ALA A 93 11.74 25.29 1.45
N ARG A 94 10.49 25.13 0.99
CA ARG A 94 9.64 26.26 0.58
C ARG A 94 9.33 27.18 1.76
N GLY A 95 9.01 26.60 2.92
CA GLY A 95 8.70 27.36 4.14
C GLY A 95 9.87 28.21 4.65
N LYS A 96 11.12 27.75 4.44
CA LYS A 96 12.34 28.48 4.79
C LYS A 96 12.77 29.55 3.78
N ARG A 97 12.04 29.71 2.67
CA ARG A 97 12.40 30.58 1.54
C ARG A 97 13.74 30.21 0.89
N GLU A 98 14.14 28.95 0.98
CA GLU A 98 15.20 28.42 0.12
C GLU A 98 14.60 28.33 -1.30
N LEU A 99 15.25 28.97 -2.28
CA LEU A 99 14.85 28.91 -3.69
C LEU A 99 15.06 27.47 -4.18
N ILE A 100 14.01 26.65 -4.09
CA ILE A 100 13.86 25.35 -4.73
C ILE A 100 12.77 25.40 -5.80
#